data_AF-A0A3L6JLR7-F1
#
_entry.id   AF-A0A3L6JLR7-F1
#
_cell.length_a   1.000
_cell.length_b   1.000
_cell.length_c   1.000
_cell.angle_alpha   90.00
_cell.angle_beta   90.00
_cell.angle_gamma   90.00
#
_symmetry.space_group_name_H-M   'P 1'
#
loop_
_entity.id
_entity.type
_entity.pdbx_description
1 polymer ?
#
loop_
_entity_poly.entity_id
_entity_poly.type
_entity_poly.pdbx_seq_one_letter_code
_entity_poly.pdbx_strand_id
1 'polypeptide(L)'
;MSEDLRETALKVYAAIFERRDSVEVEGATYLIEKTSKSKLRSVEIEGLTFIEQNPNKESRWAQLAKEGHQIMWVMRGRQYIARVMDGKFLDLGRT
;
A
#
# COMPACT_ATOMS: atom_id res chain seq x y z
N MET A 1 18.49 -1.69 2.18
CA MET A 1 17.61 -0.54 1.84
C MET A 1 16.47 -0.94 0.90
N SER A 2 16.69 -1.67 -0.19
CA SER A 2 15.58 -2.16 -1.06
C SER A 2 14.94 -3.47 -0.57
N GLU A 3 15.70 -4.37 0.06
CA GLU A 3 15.19 -5.64 0.61
C GLU A 3 14.18 -5.41 1.74
N ASP A 4 14.45 -4.46 2.62
CA ASP A 4 13.54 -4.08 3.71
C ASP A 4 12.23 -3.45 3.19
N LEU A 5 12.31 -2.53 2.22
CA LEU A 5 11.11 -1.93 1.61
C LEU A 5 10.19 -2.99 0.98
N ARG A 6 10.77 -3.97 0.28
CA ARG A 6 10.01 -5.05 -0.34
C ARG A 6 9.30 -5.89 0.71
N GLU A 7 10.02 -6.32 1.75
CA GLU A 7 9.45 -7.16 2.81
C GLU A 7 8.34 -6.41 3.55
N THR A 8 8.60 -5.18 3.96
CA THR A 8 7.63 -4.30 4.61
C THR A 8 6.41 -4.07 3.72
N ALA A 9 6.59 -3.78 2.43
CA ALA A 9 5.47 -3.59 1.51
C ALA A 9 4.61 -4.87 1.37
N LEU A 10 5.22 -6.06 1.32
CA LEU A 10 4.45 -7.31 1.24
C LEU A 10 3.70 -7.62 2.55
N LYS A 11 4.30 -7.35 3.71
CA LYS A 11 3.64 -7.49 5.01
C LYS A 11 2.44 -6.56 5.14
N VAL A 12 2.63 -5.28 4.81
CA VAL A 12 1.57 -4.27 4.86
C VAL A 12 0.45 -4.59 3.86
N TYR A 13 0.82 -5.00 2.64
CA TYR A 13 -0.13 -5.45 1.62
C TYR A 13 -1.04 -6.55 2.17
N ALA A 14 -0.46 -7.60 2.74
CA ALA A 14 -1.22 -8.72 3.30
C ALA A 14 -2.17 -8.23 4.40
N ALA A 15 -1.68 -7.41 5.33
CA ALA A 15 -2.50 -6.89 6.43
C ALA A 15 -3.68 -6.03 5.93
N ILE A 16 -3.47 -5.17 4.92
CA ILE A 16 -4.52 -4.34 4.33
C ILE A 16 -5.61 -5.21 3.68
N PHE A 17 -5.23 -6.17 2.84
CA PHE A 17 -6.17 -6.96 2.05
C PHE A 17 -6.81 -8.12 2.82
N GLU A 18 -6.15 -8.65 3.86
CA GLU A 18 -6.75 -9.55 4.86
C GLU A 18 -7.63 -8.84 5.87
N ARG A 19 -7.75 -7.51 5.74
CA ARG A 19 -8.62 -6.67 6.55
C ARG A 19 -8.25 -6.58 8.03
N ARG A 20 -6.96 -6.62 8.36
CA ARG A 20 -6.47 -6.38 9.72
C ARG A 20 -6.61 -4.91 10.12
N ASP A 21 -6.51 -4.66 11.42
CA ASP A 21 -6.53 -3.30 12.00
C ASP A 21 -5.13 -2.77 12.31
N SER A 22 -4.11 -3.62 12.28
CA SER A 22 -2.71 -3.26 12.48
C SER A 22 -1.77 -4.21 11.75
N VAL A 23 -0.50 -3.81 11.66
CA VAL A 23 0.61 -4.60 11.11
C VAL A 23 1.85 -4.38 11.97
N GLU A 24 2.61 -5.45 12.22
CA GLU A 24 3.89 -5.39 12.91
C GLU A 24 5.03 -5.35 11.89
N VAL A 25 5.91 -4.35 12.01
CA VAL A 25 7.08 -4.14 11.16
C VAL A 25 8.24 -3.78 12.09
N GLU A 26 9.35 -4.51 11.96
CA GLU A 26 10.57 -4.32 12.78
C GLU A 26 10.33 -4.23 14.31
N GLY A 27 9.36 -5.01 14.83
CA GLY A 27 9.02 -5.02 16.26
C GLY A 27 8.15 -3.85 16.73
N ALA A 28 7.75 -2.96 15.82
CA ALA A 28 6.79 -1.89 16.08
C ALA A 28 5.42 -2.23 15.45
N THR A 29 4.34 -1.92 16.15
CA THR A 29 2.97 -2.09 15.64
C THR A 29 2.45 -0.77 15.08
N TYR A 30 1.94 -0.82 13.85
CA TYR A 30 1.35 0.32 13.16
C TYR A 30 -0.15 0.07 12.90
N LEU A 31 -0.98 1.08 13.14
CA LEU A 31 -2.43 0.99 12.93
C LEU A 31 -2.79 1.21 11.45
N ILE A 32 -3.74 0.42 10.95
CA ILE A 32 -4.31 0.58 9.62
C ILE A 32 -5.54 1.47 9.72
N GLU A 33 -5.43 2.66 9.18
CA GLU A 33 -6.52 3.63 9.17
C GLU A 33 -7.32 3.58 7.88
N LYS A 34 -8.48 4.24 7.88
CA LYS A 34 -9.31 4.43 6.68
C LYS A 34 -9.35 5.90 6.32
N THR A 35 -8.98 6.21 5.08
CA THR A 35 -9.09 7.57 4.55
C THR A 35 -10.52 8.10 4.67
N SER A 36 -10.68 9.37 5.06
CA SER A 36 -11.97 9.93 5.45
C SER A 36 -13.03 9.85 4.34
N LYS A 37 -12.65 10.20 3.10
CA LYS A 37 -13.55 10.30 1.94
C LYS A 37 -13.85 8.96 1.27
N SER A 38 -12.82 8.17 0.97
CA SER A 38 -12.93 6.96 0.16
C SER A 38 -12.82 5.67 0.97
N LYS A 39 -12.60 5.76 2.29
CA LYS A 39 -12.49 4.62 3.21
C LYS A 39 -11.41 3.60 2.82
N LEU A 40 -10.46 4.02 1.99
CA LEU A 40 -9.28 3.22 1.59
C LEU A 40 -8.44 2.95 2.82
N ARG A 41 -7.92 1.73 2.91
CA ARG A 41 -6.98 1.38 3.97
C ARG A 41 -5.60 1.95 3.69
N SER A 42 -4.99 2.51 4.73
CA SER A 42 -3.63 3.03 4.68
C SER A 42 -2.90 2.90 6.01
N VAL A 43 -1.59 2.85 5.94
CA VAL A 43 -0.70 2.93 7.10
C VAL A 43 0.50 3.80 6.76
N GLU A 44 0.98 4.55 7.75
CA GLU A 44 2.20 5.36 7.64
C GLU A 44 3.31 4.72 8.49
N ILE A 45 4.44 4.43 7.86
CA ILE A 45 5.61 3.80 8.49
C ILE A 45 6.83 4.58 8.03
N GLU A 46 7.54 5.21 8.98
CA GLU A 46 8.80 5.92 8.73
C GLU A 46 8.76 6.93 7.56
N GLY A 47 7.66 7.70 7.46
CA GLY A 47 7.46 8.70 6.40
C GLY A 47 7.12 8.11 5.02
N LEU A 48 6.83 6.81 4.95
CA LEU A 48 6.23 6.14 3.81
C LEU A 48 4.75 5.87 4.05
N THR A 49 3.92 6.22 3.08
CA THR A 49 2.50 5.91 3.08
C THR A 49 2.24 4.68 2.23
N PHE A 50 1.66 3.66 2.82
CA PHE A 50 1.18 2.47 2.15
C PHE A 50 -0.34 2.58 2.04
N ILE A 51 -0.88 2.56 0.83
CA ILE A 51 -2.31 2.84 0.61
C ILE A 51 -2.92 1.97 -0.49
N GLU A 52 -4.13 1.49 -0.23
CA GLU A 52 -4.98 0.78 -1.19
C GLU A 52 -5.32 1.66 -2.41
N GLN A 53 -5.28 1.09 -3.61
CA GLN A 53 -5.72 1.77 -4.83
C GLN A 53 -7.20 2.13 -4.72
N ASN A 54 -7.52 3.40 -4.98
CA ASN A 54 -8.90 3.85 -5.04
C ASN A 54 -9.60 3.35 -6.33
N PRO A 55 -10.60 2.47 -6.25
CA PRO A 55 -11.33 2.02 -7.44
C PRO A 55 -12.17 3.12 -8.06
N ASN A 56 -12.48 4.21 -7.34
CA ASN A 56 -13.33 5.30 -7.84
C ASN A 56 -12.57 6.36 -8.66
N LYS A 57 -11.27 6.17 -8.91
CA LYS A 57 -10.47 7.08 -9.76
C LYS A 57 -10.62 6.73 -11.23
N GLU A 58 -10.28 7.69 -12.08
CA GLU A 58 -10.22 7.50 -13.53
C GLU A 58 -8.79 7.15 -13.93
N SER A 59 -8.39 5.91 -13.65
CA SER A 59 -7.07 5.39 -14.06
C SER A 59 -7.16 3.92 -14.42
N ARG A 60 -6.20 3.43 -15.21
CA ARG A 60 -6.06 2.00 -15.51
C ARG A 60 -5.98 1.16 -14.23
N TRP A 61 -5.32 1.67 -13.18
CA TRP A 61 -5.21 0.98 -11.89
C TRP A 61 -6.54 0.90 -11.16
N ALA A 62 -7.37 1.93 -11.26
CA ALA A 62 -8.71 1.92 -10.70
C ALA A 62 -9.63 0.91 -11.40
N GLN A 63 -9.51 0.76 -12.73
CA GLN A 63 -10.22 -0.29 -13.47
C GLN A 63 -9.82 -1.68 -12.99
N LEU A 64 -8.52 -1.96 -12.87
CA LEU A 64 -8.02 -3.24 -12.35
C LEU A 64 -8.51 -3.50 -10.92
N ALA A 65 -8.52 -2.48 -10.06
CA ALA A 65 -9.06 -2.61 -8.70
C ALA A 65 -10.57 -2.96 -8.70
N LYS A 66 -11.36 -2.38 -9.62
CA LYS A 66 -12.78 -2.75 -9.80
C LYS A 66 -12.96 -4.18 -10.28
N GLU A 67 -12.02 -4.68 -11.08
CA GLU A 67 -12.00 -6.07 -11.58
C GLU A 67 -11.56 -7.08 -10.50
N GLY A 68 -11.20 -6.61 -9.30
CA GLY A 68 -10.85 -7.45 -8.15
C GLY A 68 -9.35 -7.58 -7.90
N HIS A 69 -8.51 -6.91 -8.68
CA HIS A 69 -7.07 -6.89 -8.41
C HIS A 69 -6.74 -6.12 -7.14
N GLN A 70 -5.90 -6.71 -6.31
CA GLN A 70 -5.44 -6.12 -5.06
C GLN A 70 -4.21 -5.26 -5.36
N ILE A 71 -4.37 -3.94 -5.28
CA ILE A 71 -3.30 -3.00 -5.62
C ILE A 71 -3.04 -2.09 -4.41
N MET A 72 -1.79 -2.06 -3.96
CA MET A 72 -1.30 -1.13 -2.94
C MET A 72 -0.14 -0.31 -3.49
N TRP A 73 -0.14 0.98 -3.20
CA TRP A 73 0.97 1.88 -3.50
C TRP A 73 1.79 2.14 -2.25
N VAL A 74 3.09 2.32 -2.44
CA VAL A 74 3.97 2.91 -1.44
C VAL A 74 4.39 4.28 -1.96
N MET A 75 4.22 5.29 -1.12
CA MET A 75 4.47 6.68 -1.46
C MET A 75 5.36 7.35 -0.43
N ARG A 76 6.15 8.34 -0.87
CA ARG A 76 6.82 9.30 0.00
C ARG A 76 6.29 10.70 -0.33
N GLY A 77 5.44 11.24 0.54
CA GLY A 77 4.67 12.44 0.25
C GLY A 77 3.80 12.25 -1.00
N ARG A 78 4.16 12.89 -2.12
CA ARG A 78 3.43 12.80 -3.41
C ARG A 78 4.08 11.85 -4.41
N GLN A 79 5.26 11.31 -4.10
CA GLN A 79 6.01 10.47 -5.02
C GLN A 79 5.63 9.00 -4.81
N TYR A 80 5.29 8.31 -5.90
CA TYR A 80 5.13 6.85 -5.90
C TYR A 80 6.50 6.21 -5.96
N ILE A 81 6.82 5.36 -4.99
CA ILE A 81 8.13 4.70 -4.89
C ILE A 81 8.06 3.20 -5.20
N ALA A 82 6.93 2.56 -4.92
CA ALA A 82 6.72 1.14 -5.21
C ALA A 82 5.22 0.82 -5.36
N ARG A 83 4.94 -0.36 -5.90
CA ARG A 83 3.60 -0.95 -5.95
C ARG A 83 3.66 -2.41 -5.57
N VAL A 84 2.63 -2.88 -4.86
CA VAL A 84 2.31 -4.30 -4.76
C VAL A 84 1.00 -4.54 -5.51
N MET A 85 0.99 -5.50 -6.44
CA MET A 85 -0.21 -5.93 -7.15
C MET A 85 -0.31 -7.45 -7.09
N ASP A 86 -1.40 -7.97 -6.51
CA ASP A 86 -1.65 -9.41 -6.34
C ASP A 86 -0.44 -10.13 -5.71
N GLY A 87 0.10 -9.56 -4.64
CA GLY A 87 1.28 -10.06 -3.93
C GLY A 87 2.62 -9.86 -4.66
N LYS A 88 2.64 -9.22 -5.82
CA LYS A 88 3.87 -8.95 -6.59
C LYS A 88 4.37 -7.53 -6.37
N PHE A 89 5.54 -7.41 -5.75
CA PHE A 89 6.23 -6.14 -5.55
C PHE A 89 6.90 -5.65 -6.84
N LEU A 90 6.77 -4.37 -7.12
CA LEU A 90 7.46 -3.63 -8.17
C LEU A 90 8.04 -2.34 -7.57
N ASP A 91 9.36 -2.20 -7.66
CA ASP A 91 10.05 -0.94 -7.37
C ASP A 91 9.84 0.01 -8.55
N LEU A 92 9.41 1.25 -8.27
CA LEU A 92 9.19 2.28 -9.29
C LEU A 92 10.36 3.25 -9.41
N GLY A 93 11.32 3.20 -8.47
CA GLY A 93 12.54 4.00 -8.49
C GLY A 93 12.31 5.50 -8.20
N ARG A 94 13.40 6.18 -7.78
CA ARG A 94 13.48 7.64 -7.77
C ARG A 94 13.80 8.09 -9.20
N THR A 95 12.83 8.66 -9.92
CA THR A 95 13.16 9.62 -10.99
C THR A 95 13.69 10.90 -10.37
#